data_AF-A0A1G3JA40-F1
#
_entry.id   AF-A0A1G3JA40-F1
#
_cell.length_a   1.000
_cell.length_b   1.000
_cell.length_c   1.000
_cell.angle_alpha   90.00
_cell.angle_beta   90.00
_cell.angle_gamma   90.00
#
_symmetry.space_group_name_H-M   'P 1'
#
loop_
_entity.id
_entity.type
_entity.pdbx_description
1 polymer ?
#
loop_
_entity_poly.entity_id
_entity_poly.type
_entity_poly.pdbx_seq_one_letter_code
_entity_poly.pdbx_strand_id
1 'polypeptide(L)'
;MMAQYLTLKAQAQDCLLFYRMGDFFELFFDDAKAAAATLDIALTSRGEHDGAPIPMCGVPVHSAEGYLARLIKAGHRVAIAEQTETPAQAKARGGKTLVARDIVRYVTAGTLTEETLLDSRRDNMLVALAQVGGDSEIGIAAADISTGRFETMTCRAAAFWPTREEIERIRADYDIYCATPDLTGAVQIASRLGIVLRRVEWLEMLLRRGAPRDPQSPSSVVKELDR
;
A
#
# COMPACT_ATOMS: atom_id res chain seq x y z
N MET A 1 0.41 -24.46 -1.03
CA MET A 1 1.24 -23.27 -0.69
C MET A 1 1.04 -22.19 -1.75
N MET A 2 1.37 -22.44 -3.02
CA MET A 2 1.25 -21.41 -4.06
C MET A 2 -0.17 -20.84 -4.23
N ALA A 3 -1.22 -21.66 -4.08
CA ALA A 3 -2.60 -21.16 -4.07
C ALA A 3 -2.85 -20.10 -2.96
N GLN A 4 -2.38 -20.34 -1.73
CA GLN A 4 -2.49 -19.36 -0.64
C GLN A 4 -1.67 -18.10 -0.94
N TYR A 5 -0.47 -18.24 -1.50
CA TYR A 5 0.35 -17.11 -1.93
C TYR A 5 -0.37 -16.25 -2.98
N LEU A 6 -0.93 -16.86 -4.04
CA LEU A 6 -1.63 -16.14 -5.10
C LEU A 6 -2.89 -15.41 -4.58
N THR A 7 -3.63 -16.02 -3.63
CA THR A 7 -4.75 -15.35 -2.97
C THR A 7 -4.30 -14.10 -2.22
N LEU A 8 -3.23 -14.20 -1.40
CA LEU A 8 -2.71 -13.04 -0.67
C LEU A 8 -2.08 -12.01 -1.62
N LYS A 9 -1.43 -12.45 -2.70
CA LYS A 9 -0.86 -11.53 -3.69
C LYS A 9 -1.94 -10.71 -4.39
N ALA A 10 -3.09 -11.30 -4.70
CA ALA A 10 -4.23 -10.57 -5.24
C ALA A 10 -4.75 -9.50 -4.27
N GLN A 11 -4.72 -9.78 -2.97
CA GLN A 11 -5.07 -8.79 -1.93
C GLN A 11 -4.00 -7.70 -1.77
N ALA A 12 -2.73 -8.06 -1.91
CA ALA A 12 -1.59 -7.14 -1.80
C ALA A 12 -1.50 -6.13 -2.98
N GLN A 13 -2.28 -6.34 -4.05
CA GLN A 13 -2.32 -5.48 -5.23
C GLN A 13 -0.91 -5.28 -5.82
N ASP A 14 -0.46 -4.04 -5.93
CA ASP A 14 0.84 -3.66 -6.47
C ASP A 14 1.97 -3.68 -5.44
N CYS A 15 1.69 -4.04 -4.18
CA CYS A 15 2.73 -4.21 -3.17
C CYS A 15 3.52 -5.49 -3.45
N LEU A 16 4.84 -5.45 -3.24
CA LEU A 16 5.64 -6.65 -3.08
C LEU A 16 5.12 -7.45 -1.88
N LEU A 17 4.96 -8.76 -2.02
CA LEU A 17 4.46 -9.61 -0.94
C LEU A 17 5.62 -10.32 -0.22
N PHE A 18 5.94 -9.87 0.99
CA PHE A 18 6.79 -10.60 1.93
C PHE A 18 5.98 -11.74 2.53
N TYR A 19 6.14 -12.95 1.98
CA TYR A 19 5.39 -14.12 2.39
C TYR A 19 6.20 -14.97 3.38
N ARG A 20 5.73 -15.08 4.63
CA ARG A 20 6.47 -15.77 5.70
C ARG A 20 6.63 -17.27 5.45
N MET A 21 7.88 -17.72 5.35
CA MET A 21 8.26 -19.12 5.17
C MET A 21 9.37 -19.49 6.16
N GLY A 22 8.99 -20.02 7.32
CA GLY A 22 9.97 -20.40 8.35
C GLY A 22 10.68 -19.16 8.88
N ASP A 23 11.99 -19.03 8.66
CA ASP A 23 12.79 -17.88 9.10
C ASP A 23 13.05 -16.85 8.00
N PHE A 24 12.35 -16.95 6.88
CA PHE A 24 12.47 -16.05 5.73
C PHE A 24 11.14 -15.41 5.36
N PHE A 25 11.22 -14.21 4.80
CA PHE A 25 10.18 -13.71 3.89
C PHE A 25 10.61 -14.05 2.47
N GLU A 26 9.81 -14.89 1.81
CA GLU A 26 10.02 -15.26 0.40
C GLU A 26 9.10 -14.41 -0.49
N LEU A 27 9.60 -14.04 -1.66
CA LEU A 27 8.85 -13.40 -2.74
C LEU A 27 8.91 -14.31 -3.97
N PHE A 28 7.86 -14.28 -4.80
CA PHE A 28 7.76 -15.12 -5.99
C PHE A 28 7.45 -14.32 -7.25
N PHE A 29 7.63 -14.93 -8.42
CA PHE A 29 7.28 -14.36 -9.73
C PHE A 29 7.94 -12.98 -9.96
N ASP A 30 7.15 -11.98 -10.33
CA ASP A 30 7.68 -10.64 -10.64
C ASP A 30 8.08 -9.87 -9.39
N ASP A 31 7.47 -10.15 -8.23
CA ASP A 31 7.92 -9.60 -6.96
C ASP A 31 9.34 -10.06 -6.64
N ALA A 32 9.65 -11.34 -6.90
CA ALA A 32 10.99 -11.87 -6.70
C ALA A 32 12.01 -11.16 -7.60
N LYS A 33 11.69 -10.94 -8.88
CA LYS A 33 12.59 -10.24 -9.81
C LYS A 33 12.82 -8.79 -9.38
N ALA A 34 11.75 -8.07 -9.04
CA ALA A 34 11.82 -6.68 -8.62
C ALA A 34 12.60 -6.52 -7.31
N ALA A 35 12.32 -7.37 -6.32
CA ALA A 35 13.01 -7.35 -5.04
C ALA A 35 14.48 -7.76 -5.20
N ALA A 36 14.78 -8.83 -5.95
CA ALA A 36 16.16 -9.27 -6.19
C ALA A 36 17.01 -8.18 -6.84
N ALA A 37 16.47 -7.51 -7.88
CA ALA A 37 17.15 -6.42 -8.55
C ALA A 37 17.35 -5.19 -7.65
N THR A 38 16.36 -4.87 -6.82
CA THR A 38 16.41 -3.69 -5.93
C THR A 38 17.35 -3.93 -4.73
N LEU A 39 17.31 -5.13 -4.18
CA LEU A 39 18.04 -5.51 -2.97
C LEU A 39 19.43 -6.05 -3.26
N ASP A 40 19.75 -6.30 -4.54
CA ASP A 40 20.98 -6.97 -4.96
C ASP A 40 21.18 -8.30 -4.22
N ILE A 41 20.16 -9.15 -4.28
CA ILE A 41 20.16 -10.49 -3.69
C ILE A 41 19.93 -11.56 -4.76
N ALA A 42 20.28 -12.80 -4.44
CA ALA A 42 20.15 -13.92 -5.37
C ALA A 42 18.69 -14.14 -5.80
N LEU A 43 18.45 -14.12 -7.12
CA LEU A 43 17.23 -14.61 -7.73
C LEU A 43 17.41 -16.10 -8.05
N THR A 44 16.56 -16.93 -7.47
CA THR A 44 16.56 -18.39 -7.62
C THR A 44 15.20 -18.86 -8.16
N SER A 45 14.95 -20.16 -8.15
CA SER A 45 13.65 -20.72 -8.53
C SER A 45 13.19 -21.80 -7.56
N ARG A 46 11.87 -21.92 -7.37
CA ARG A 46 11.27 -22.94 -6.49
C ARG A 46 10.09 -23.64 -7.17
N GLY A 47 10.32 -24.87 -7.62
CA GLY A 47 9.28 -25.66 -8.29
C GLY A 47 8.81 -25.01 -9.59
N GLU A 48 7.63 -25.42 -10.04
CA GLU A 48 7.07 -25.00 -11.34
C GLU A 48 5.60 -24.56 -11.20
N HIS A 49 5.20 -23.60 -12.04
CA HIS A 49 3.82 -23.16 -12.25
C HIS A 49 3.57 -23.09 -13.74
N ASP A 50 2.53 -23.77 -14.23
CA ASP A 50 2.20 -23.87 -15.66
C ASP A 50 3.38 -24.31 -16.56
N GLY A 51 4.21 -25.23 -16.04
CA GLY A 51 5.37 -25.78 -16.74
C GLY A 51 6.60 -24.85 -16.77
N ALA A 52 6.56 -23.71 -16.09
CA ALA A 52 7.69 -22.79 -15.97
C ALA A 52 8.22 -22.74 -14.53
N PRO A 53 9.55 -22.63 -14.32
CA PRO A 53 10.12 -22.51 -12.99
C PRO A 53 9.67 -21.20 -12.32
N ILE A 54 9.28 -21.26 -11.05
CA ILE A 54 8.79 -20.08 -10.31
C ILE A 54 9.99 -19.28 -9.80
N PRO A 55 10.21 -18.03 -10.27
CA PRO A 55 11.27 -17.17 -9.73
C PRO A 55 11.03 -16.90 -8.24
N MET A 56 12.10 -16.91 -7.44
CA MET A 56 12.03 -16.75 -6.00
C MET A 56 13.27 -16.05 -5.45
N CYS A 57 13.08 -15.11 -4.53
CA CYS A 57 14.14 -14.60 -3.67
C CYS A 57 13.61 -14.52 -2.23
N GLY A 58 14.50 -14.38 -1.25
CA GLY A 58 14.08 -14.26 0.14
C GLY A 58 15.02 -13.45 0.99
N VAL A 59 14.47 -12.87 2.05
CA VAL A 59 15.20 -12.12 3.07
C VAL A 59 15.00 -12.77 4.44
N PRO A 60 16.03 -12.88 5.29
CA PRO A 60 15.86 -13.45 6.62
C PRO A 60 15.00 -12.53 7.50
N VAL A 61 14.07 -13.09 8.27
CA VAL A 61 13.13 -12.24 9.04
C VAL A 61 13.84 -11.38 10.08
N HIS A 62 14.82 -11.93 10.79
CA HIS A 62 15.56 -11.20 11.82
C HIS A 62 16.35 -10.00 11.28
N SER A 63 16.52 -9.88 9.96
CA SER A 63 17.15 -8.74 9.31
C SER A 63 16.24 -8.04 8.29
N ALA A 64 14.95 -8.38 8.27
CA ALA A 64 14.00 -7.91 7.25
C ALA A 64 13.82 -6.39 7.26
N GLU A 65 13.95 -5.73 8.40
CA GLU A 65 13.79 -4.28 8.55
C GLU A 65 14.74 -3.48 7.65
N GLY A 66 16.01 -3.89 7.56
CA GLY A 66 16.98 -3.22 6.68
C GLY A 66 16.67 -3.42 5.19
N TYR A 67 16.15 -4.59 4.81
CA TYR A 67 15.70 -4.83 3.43
C TYR A 67 14.44 -4.05 3.11
N LEU A 68 13.50 -3.99 4.05
CA LEU A 68 12.29 -3.20 3.96
C LEU A 68 12.63 -1.73 3.72
N ALA A 69 13.56 -1.16 4.50
CA ALA A 69 14.09 0.20 4.32
C ALA A 69 14.48 0.50 2.87
N ARG A 70 15.28 -0.42 2.30
CA ARG A 70 15.83 -0.28 0.95
C ARG A 70 14.74 -0.37 -0.11
N LEU A 71 13.78 -1.29 0.05
CA LEU A 71 12.64 -1.42 -0.86
C LEU A 71 11.77 -0.15 -0.83
N ILE A 72 11.45 0.35 0.36
CA ILE A 72 10.63 1.56 0.53
C ILE A 72 11.35 2.78 -0.07
N LYS A 73 12.64 2.95 0.20
CA LYS A 73 13.46 4.04 -0.39
C LYS A 73 13.56 3.96 -1.91
N ALA A 74 13.50 2.75 -2.47
CA ALA A 74 13.44 2.53 -3.93
C ALA A 74 12.03 2.74 -4.51
N GLY A 75 11.05 3.14 -3.70
CA GLY A 75 9.68 3.45 -4.12
C GLY A 75 8.74 2.24 -4.17
N HIS A 76 9.16 1.08 -3.65
CA HIS A 76 8.27 -0.08 -3.52
C HIS A 76 7.32 0.07 -2.33
N ARG A 77 6.21 -0.64 -2.39
CA ARG A 77 5.33 -0.91 -1.25
C ARG A 77 5.44 -2.37 -0.89
N VAL A 78 5.33 -2.71 0.39
CA VAL A 78 5.49 -4.10 0.85
C VAL A 78 4.31 -4.49 1.73
N ALA A 79 3.62 -5.55 1.33
CA ALA A 79 2.65 -6.25 2.17
C ALA A 79 3.37 -7.37 2.93
N ILE A 80 3.19 -7.44 4.24
CA ILE A 80 3.80 -8.46 5.10
C ILE A 80 2.73 -9.48 5.44
N ALA A 81 2.91 -10.71 4.94
CA ALA A 81 2.06 -11.84 5.27
C ALA A 81 2.76 -12.76 6.29
N GLU A 82 2.21 -12.83 7.50
CA GLU A 82 2.75 -13.63 8.61
C GLU A 82 1.97 -14.93 8.80
N GLN A 83 2.56 -15.86 9.55
CA GLN A 83 1.88 -17.08 9.98
C GLN A 83 0.89 -16.74 11.10
N THR A 84 -0.40 -16.96 10.86
CA THR A 84 -1.46 -16.68 11.85
C THR A 84 -1.74 -17.86 12.77
N GLU A 85 -1.09 -19.00 12.54
CA GLU A 85 -1.11 -20.15 13.41
C GLU A 85 0.25 -20.85 13.45
N THR A 86 0.49 -21.62 14.49
CA THR A 86 1.69 -22.45 14.62
C THR A 86 1.59 -23.74 13.78
N PRO A 87 2.72 -24.37 13.42
CA PRO A 87 2.71 -25.68 12.78
C PRO A 87 1.96 -26.76 13.58
N ALA A 88 1.95 -26.66 14.91
CA ALA A 88 1.22 -27.58 15.78
C ALA A 88 -0.29 -27.38 15.67
N GLN A 89 -0.77 -26.13 15.68
CA GLN A 89 -2.18 -25.79 15.48
C GLN A 89 -2.68 -26.22 14.10
N ALA A 90 -1.88 -25.98 13.04
CA ALA A 90 -2.20 -26.43 11.69
C ALA A 90 -2.35 -27.96 11.61
N LYS A 91 -1.46 -28.72 12.26
CA LYS A 91 -1.56 -30.20 12.34
C LYS A 91 -2.81 -30.65 13.10
N ALA A 92 -3.18 -29.93 14.16
CA ALA A 92 -4.36 -30.25 14.97
C ALA A 92 -5.68 -30.06 14.21
N ARG A 93 -5.74 -29.19 13.18
CA ARG A 93 -6.90 -29.08 12.27
C ARG A 93 -7.09 -30.29 11.34
N GLY A 94 -6.19 -31.27 11.37
CA GLY A 94 -6.21 -32.49 10.57
C GLY A 94 -5.43 -32.38 9.25
N GLY A 95 -4.91 -33.50 8.74
CA GLY A 95 -4.26 -33.63 7.42
C GLY A 95 -2.92 -32.89 7.22
N LYS A 96 -2.39 -32.92 5.98
CA LYS A 96 -1.24 -32.09 5.52
C LYS A 96 -1.65 -30.62 5.37
N THR A 97 -2.17 -30.04 6.44
CA THR A 97 -2.75 -28.70 6.39
C THR A 97 -1.64 -27.65 6.44
N LEU A 98 -1.63 -26.80 5.41
CA LEU A 98 -0.71 -25.67 5.31
C LEU A 98 -1.01 -24.68 6.44
N VAL A 99 0.05 -24.20 7.10
CA VAL A 99 -0.04 -23.11 8.08
C VAL A 99 -0.76 -21.91 7.47
N ALA A 100 -1.81 -21.43 8.12
CA ALA A 100 -2.56 -20.24 7.73
C ALA A 100 -1.67 -19.00 7.78
N ARG A 101 -1.94 -18.09 6.84
CA ARG A 101 -1.24 -16.82 6.71
C ARG A 101 -2.23 -15.75 6.32
N ASP A 102 -1.95 -14.54 6.78
CA ASP A 102 -2.73 -13.36 6.45
C ASP A 102 -1.80 -12.15 6.34
N ILE A 103 -2.22 -11.14 5.57
CA ILE A 103 -1.51 -9.87 5.50
C ILE A 103 -1.77 -9.12 6.80
N VAL A 104 -0.74 -8.98 7.62
CA VAL A 104 -0.83 -8.30 8.92
C VAL A 104 -0.47 -6.83 8.83
N ARG A 105 0.23 -6.41 7.78
CA ARG A 105 0.67 -5.02 7.62
C ARG A 105 0.98 -4.66 6.18
N TYR A 106 0.67 -3.42 5.83
CA TYR A 106 1.15 -2.75 4.63
C TYR A 106 2.18 -1.70 5.03
N VAL A 107 3.34 -1.75 4.39
CA VAL A 107 4.44 -0.81 4.60
C VAL A 107 4.62 0.00 3.33
N THR A 108 4.52 1.31 3.49
CA THR A 108 4.75 2.32 2.47
C THR A 108 5.61 3.40 3.11
N ALA A 109 6.23 4.26 2.31
CA ALA A 109 7.07 5.32 2.89
C ALA A 109 6.29 6.25 3.83
N GLY A 110 5.03 6.60 3.53
CA GLY A 110 4.19 7.41 4.41
C GLY A 110 3.59 6.66 5.62
N THR A 111 3.86 5.36 5.79
CA THR A 111 3.32 4.55 6.90
C THR A 111 4.39 3.88 7.75
N LEU A 112 5.63 4.39 7.67
CA LEU A 112 6.74 3.95 8.50
C LEU A 112 6.52 4.36 9.96
N THR A 113 6.85 3.46 10.87
CA THR A 113 6.75 3.68 12.32
C THR A 113 8.06 3.39 13.05
N GLU A 114 8.95 2.64 12.40
CA GLU A 114 10.26 2.28 12.90
C GLU A 114 11.21 3.48 12.84
N GLU A 115 11.79 3.84 13.98
CA GLU A 115 12.72 4.97 14.11
C GLU A 115 13.94 4.84 13.17
N THR A 116 14.39 3.62 12.90
CA THR A 116 15.50 3.32 11.99
C THR A 116 15.20 3.63 10.53
N LEU A 117 13.91 3.71 10.16
CA LEU A 117 13.43 3.96 8.80
C LEU A 117 13.01 5.42 8.60
N LEU A 118 12.84 6.17 9.69
CA LEU A 118 12.43 7.57 9.70
C LEU A 118 13.65 8.49 9.68
N ASP A 119 13.55 9.61 8.96
CA ASP A 119 14.54 10.69 9.05
C ASP A 119 14.19 11.57 10.25
N SER A 120 15.03 11.61 11.28
CA SER A 120 14.78 12.40 12.50
C SER A 120 14.71 13.91 12.29
N ARG A 121 15.05 14.40 11.10
CA ARG A 121 14.96 15.82 10.73
C ARG A 121 13.71 16.16 9.93
N ARG A 122 12.86 15.18 9.62
CA ARG A 122 11.69 15.34 8.77
C ARG A 122 10.50 14.60 9.36
N ASP A 123 9.33 15.19 9.19
CA ASP A 123 8.07 14.56 9.54
C ASP A 123 7.68 13.57 8.41
N ASN A 124 7.02 12.45 8.73
CA ASN A 124 6.65 11.44 7.73
C ASN A 124 5.13 11.42 7.52
N MET A 125 4.63 12.36 6.71
CA MET A 125 3.18 12.58 6.57
C MET A 125 2.55 11.81 5.41
N LEU A 126 1.58 10.96 5.73
CA LEU A 126 0.61 10.45 4.77
C LEU A 126 -0.49 11.49 4.53
N VAL A 127 -0.81 11.79 3.26
CA VAL A 127 -1.81 12.81 2.91
C VAL A 127 -2.93 12.22 2.04
N ALA A 128 -4.17 12.44 2.45
CA ALA A 128 -5.34 12.17 1.64
C ALA A 128 -5.95 13.48 1.14
N LEU A 129 -6.38 13.48 -0.12
CA LEU A 129 -7.09 14.59 -0.76
C LEU A 129 -8.47 14.10 -1.18
N ALA A 130 -9.51 14.87 -0.90
CA ALA A 130 -10.87 14.54 -1.30
C ALA A 130 -11.67 15.79 -1.63
N GLN A 131 -12.46 15.76 -2.70
CA GLN A 131 -13.40 16.83 -2.98
C GLN A 131 -14.45 16.92 -1.86
N VAL A 132 -14.64 18.13 -1.34
CA VAL A 132 -15.62 18.43 -0.29
C VAL A 132 -16.41 19.66 -0.72
N GLY A 133 -17.70 19.77 -0.42
CA GLY A 133 -18.44 21.02 -0.68
C GLY A 133 -18.68 21.40 -2.16
N GLY A 134 -18.70 20.44 -3.09
CA GLY A 134 -18.98 20.66 -4.53
C GLY A 134 -17.72 20.83 -5.39
N ASP A 135 -17.87 21.34 -6.62
CA ASP A 135 -16.78 21.40 -7.63
C ASP A 135 -15.62 22.34 -7.26
N SER A 136 -15.80 23.17 -6.23
CA SER A 136 -14.90 24.28 -5.93
C SER A 136 -14.16 24.17 -4.60
N GLU A 137 -14.16 23.02 -3.93
CA GLU A 137 -13.48 22.87 -2.64
C GLU A 137 -12.87 21.47 -2.46
N ILE A 138 -11.68 21.40 -1.87
CA ILE A 138 -10.99 20.16 -1.55
C ILE A 138 -10.63 20.14 -0.06
N GLY A 139 -10.89 19.00 0.57
CA GLY A 139 -10.41 18.65 1.88
C GLY A 139 -9.06 17.95 1.80
N ILE A 140 -8.20 18.30 2.74
CA ILE A 140 -6.87 17.72 2.95
C ILE A 140 -6.88 17.10 4.34
N ALA A 141 -6.47 15.84 4.43
CA ALA A 141 -6.22 15.17 5.70
C ALA A 141 -4.77 14.66 5.69
N ALA A 142 -4.00 15.01 6.70
CA ALA A 142 -2.58 14.69 6.79
C ALA A 142 -2.30 14.02 8.14
N ALA A 143 -1.54 12.91 8.13
CA ALA A 143 -1.25 12.12 9.32
C ALA A 143 0.23 11.72 9.36
N ASP A 144 0.90 11.96 10.49
CA ASP A 144 2.15 11.28 10.81
C ASP A 144 1.80 10.06 11.66
N ILE A 145 2.00 8.87 11.09
CA ILE A 145 1.64 7.61 11.75
C ILE A 145 2.57 7.32 12.93
N SER A 146 3.82 7.79 12.89
CA SER A 146 4.82 7.55 13.93
C SER A 146 4.59 8.39 15.18
N THR A 147 4.03 9.59 15.04
CA THR A 147 3.77 10.51 16.17
C THR A 147 2.30 10.59 16.56
N GLY A 148 1.39 10.12 15.70
CA GLY A 148 -0.06 10.26 15.88
C GLY A 148 -0.59 11.67 15.58
N ARG A 149 0.26 12.57 15.05
CA ARG A 149 -0.17 13.91 14.62
C ARG A 149 -1.15 13.77 13.46
N PHE A 150 -2.29 14.44 13.56
CA PHE A 150 -3.33 14.43 12.55
C PHE A 150 -3.89 15.84 12.34
N GLU A 151 -3.92 16.28 11.08
CA GLU A 151 -4.34 17.61 10.71
C GLU A 151 -5.31 17.55 9.53
N THR A 152 -6.25 18.49 9.52
CA THR A 152 -7.21 18.62 8.42
C THR A 152 -7.37 20.09 8.06
N MET A 153 -7.58 20.36 6.78
CA MET A 153 -7.96 21.69 6.28
C MET A 153 -8.82 21.56 5.03
N THR A 154 -9.58 22.60 4.72
CA THR A 154 -10.22 22.74 3.41
C THR A 154 -9.67 23.96 2.69
N CYS A 155 -9.62 23.89 1.37
CA CYS A 155 -9.23 25.01 0.53
C CYS A 155 -10.13 25.08 -0.71
N ARG A 156 -10.37 26.31 -1.20
CA ARG A 156 -11.12 26.51 -2.44
C ARG A 156 -10.29 26.04 -3.62
N ALA A 157 -10.89 25.21 -4.48
CA ALA A 157 -10.35 24.77 -5.75
C ALA A 157 -10.37 25.88 -6.83
N ALA A 158 -10.25 27.15 -6.46
CA ALA A 158 -10.05 28.21 -7.44
C ALA A 158 -8.70 28.00 -8.16
N ALA A 159 -8.55 28.53 -9.38
CA ALA A 159 -7.53 28.20 -10.40
C ALA A 159 -6.05 28.06 -9.96
N PHE A 160 -5.71 28.51 -8.75
CA PHE A 160 -4.45 28.22 -8.07
C PHE A 160 -4.74 27.47 -6.75
N TRP A 161 -4.63 26.14 -6.87
CA TRP A 161 -4.32 25.17 -5.80
C TRP A 161 -3.23 25.72 -4.84
N PRO A 162 -3.07 25.26 -3.56
CA PRO A 162 -2.12 25.84 -2.60
C PRO A 162 -0.83 26.20 -3.29
N THR A 163 -0.38 27.44 -3.09
CA THR A 163 0.69 28.00 -3.89
C THR A 163 1.88 27.05 -3.82
N ARG A 164 2.70 27.03 -4.88
CA ARG A 164 3.95 26.28 -4.89
C ARG A 164 4.73 26.45 -3.57
N GLU A 165 4.64 27.63 -2.95
CA GLU A 165 5.19 27.95 -1.63
C GLU A 165 4.55 27.19 -0.46
N GLU A 166 3.22 27.04 -0.39
CA GLU A 166 2.56 26.26 0.67
C GLU A 166 2.90 24.77 0.57
N ILE A 167 2.99 24.26 -0.66
CA ILE A 167 3.34 22.86 -0.88
C ILE A 167 4.86 22.65 -0.76
N GLU A 168 5.70 23.58 -1.16
CA GLU A 168 7.16 23.53 -0.89
C GLU A 168 7.45 23.67 0.60
N ARG A 169 6.69 24.47 1.35
CA ARG A 169 6.75 24.51 2.82
C ARG A 169 6.36 23.16 3.44
N ILE A 170 5.31 22.51 2.92
CA ILE A 170 4.91 21.18 3.37
C ILE A 170 5.80 20.08 2.75
N ARG A 171 6.61 20.30 1.71
CA ARG A 171 7.52 19.27 1.15
C ARG A 171 8.96 19.40 1.63
N ALA A 172 9.37 20.58 2.08
CA ALA A 172 10.70 20.81 2.64
C ALA A 172 10.94 19.94 3.88
N ASP A 173 9.86 19.67 4.63
CA ASP A 173 9.91 18.96 5.91
C ASP A 173 9.19 17.58 5.89
N TYR A 174 8.53 17.19 4.79
CA TYR A 174 7.65 16.00 4.76
C TYR A 174 7.76 15.07 3.54
N ASP A 175 7.68 13.75 3.76
CA ASP A 175 7.53 12.72 2.71
C ASP A 175 6.04 12.45 2.37
N ILE A 176 5.49 13.20 1.41
CA ILE A 176 4.05 13.20 1.10
C ILE A 176 3.65 12.11 0.09
N TYR A 177 2.67 11.28 0.48
CA TYR A 177 1.97 10.33 -0.40
C TYR A 177 0.51 10.74 -0.54
N CYS A 178 -0.01 10.78 -1.77
CA CYS A 178 -1.38 11.23 -2.03
C CYS A 178 -2.32 10.08 -2.46
N ALA A 179 -3.46 9.98 -1.79
CA ALA A 179 -4.62 9.16 -2.17
C ALA A 179 -5.81 10.06 -2.52
N THR A 180 -6.43 9.86 -3.69
CA THR A 180 -7.58 10.65 -4.17
C THR A 180 -8.66 9.74 -4.82
N PRO A 181 -9.95 10.07 -4.67
CA PRO A 181 -11.06 9.41 -5.37
C PRO A 181 -11.34 9.95 -6.79
N ASP A 182 -10.84 11.15 -7.16
CA ASP A 182 -10.94 11.71 -8.51
C ASP A 182 -9.54 12.11 -9.01
N LEU A 183 -9.18 11.63 -10.20
CA LEU A 183 -7.87 11.83 -10.83
C LEU A 183 -7.82 13.08 -11.70
N THR A 184 -8.97 13.66 -12.06
CA THR A 184 -9.04 14.69 -13.10
C THR A 184 -8.33 15.98 -12.69
N GLY A 185 -8.50 16.42 -11.43
CA GLY A 185 -7.70 17.49 -10.84
C GLY A 185 -6.34 17.04 -10.30
N ALA A 186 -6.27 15.81 -9.77
CA ALA A 186 -5.10 15.33 -9.05
C ALA A 186 -3.89 15.06 -9.96
N VAL A 187 -4.06 14.54 -11.18
CA VAL A 187 -2.93 14.23 -12.07
C VAL A 187 -2.10 15.46 -12.43
N GLN A 188 -2.74 16.62 -12.64
CA GLN A 188 -2.04 17.90 -12.84
C GLN A 188 -1.29 18.35 -11.58
N ILE A 189 -1.85 18.05 -10.40
CA ILE A 189 -1.28 18.33 -9.08
C ILE A 189 -0.02 17.48 -8.84
N ALA A 190 -0.07 16.15 -8.99
CA ALA A 190 1.11 15.30 -8.87
C ALA A 190 2.23 15.66 -9.83
N SER A 191 1.88 15.93 -11.09
CA SER A 191 2.85 16.23 -12.14
C SER A 191 3.63 17.51 -11.84
N ARG A 192 2.97 18.55 -11.32
CA ARG A 192 3.64 19.80 -10.91
C ARG A 192 4.45 19.68 -9.63
N LEU A 193 4.08 18.74 -8.77
CA LEU A 193 4.67 18.58 -7.45
C LEU A 193 5.72 17.48 -7.39
N GLY A 194 5.90 16.66 -8.43
CA GLY A 194 6.75 15.47 -8.36
C GLY A 194 6.32 14.51 -7.23
N ILE A 195 5.03 14.49 -6.91
CA ILE A 195 4.43 13.59 -5.92
C ILE A 195 3.96 12.34 -6.65
N VAL A 196 4.22 11.17 -6.08
CA VAL A 196 3.65 9.91 -6.59
C VAL A 196 2.19 9.86 -6.18
N LEU A 197 1.29 10.19 -7.11
CA LEU A 197 -0.13 9.92 -6.92
C LEU A 197 -0.42 8.43 -7.08
N ARG A 198 -1.15 7.87 -6.12
CA ARG A 198 -1.68 6.52 -6.22
C ARG A 198 -3.17 6.56 -5.99
N ARG A 199 -3.92 5.94 -6.90
CA ARG A 199 -5.35 5.72 -6.73
C ARG A 199 -5.55 4.69 -5.63
N VAL A 200 -6.40 4.97 -4.65
CA VAL A 200 -6.72 4.03 -3.57
C VAL A 200 -8.17 3.62 -3.73
N GLU A 201 -8.39 2.52 -4.44
CA GLU A 201 -9.73 2.03 -4.79
C GLU A 201 -10.62 1.78 -3.56
N TRP A 202 -10.01 1.37 -2.44
CA TRP A 202 -10.76 1.14 -1.20
C TRP A 202 -11.22 2.45 -0.52
N LEU A 203 -10.48 3.55 -0.68
CA LEU A 203 -10.89 4.86 -0.18
C LEU A 203 -12.12 5.39 -0.94
N GLU A 204 -12.20 5.13 -2.26
CA GLU A 204 -13.42 5.41 -3.04
C GLU A 204 -14.63 4.62 -2.52
N MET A 205 -14.45 3.34 -2.18
CA MET A 205 -15.53 2.52 -1.62
C MET A 205 -16.02 3.05 -0.27
N LEU A 206 -15.11 3.53 0.60
CA LEU A 206 -15.46 4.14 1.88
C LEU A 206 -16.20 5.47 1.71
N LEU A 207 -15.71 6.35 0.84
CA LEU A 207 -16.35 7.65 0.57
C LEU A 207 -17.73 7.49 -0.07
N ARG A 208 -17.92 6.51 -0.96
CA ARG A 208 -19.23 6.14 -1.51
C ARG A 208 -20.20 5.61 -0.44
N ARG A 209 -19.71 5.03 0.66
CA ARG A 209 -20.53 4.58 1.79
C ARG A 209 -20.89 5.69 2.77
N GLY A 210 -20.07 6.75 2.85
CA GLY A 210 -20.29 7.92 3.72
C GLY A 210 -21.08 9.07 3.09
N ALA A 211 -21.24 9.10 1.76
CA ALA A 211 -22.06 10.11 1.10
C ALA A 211 -23.55 9.89 1.41
N PRO A 212 -24.32 10.93 1.81
CA PRO A 212 -25.77 10.80 1.93
C PRO A 212 -26.32 10.34 0.57
N ARG A 213 -27.01 9.19 0.56
CA ARG A 213 -27.69 8.73 -0.64
C ARG A 213 -28.76 9.76 -0.98
N ASP A 214 -28.60 10.43 -2.12
CA ASP A 214 -29.66 11.25 -2.71
C ASP A 214 -30.87 10.34 -2.96
N PRO A 215 -32.01 10.56 -2.29
CA PRO A 215 -33.19 9.72 -2.45
C PRO A 215 -33.84 9.83 -3.85
N GLN A 216 -33.36 10.71 -4.74
CA GLN A 216 -33.90 10.88 -6.09
C GLN A 216 -33.02 10.37 -7.25
N SER A 217 -31.89 9.72 -7.00
CA SER A 217 -31.12 9.12 -8.11
C SER A 217 -31.75 7.80 -8.59
N PRO A 218 -32.04 7.64 -9.90
CA PRO A 218 -32.66 6.42 -10.42
C PRO A 218 -31.69 5.24 -10.31
N SER A 219 -32.12 4.20 -9.60
CA SER A 219 -31.41 2.94 -9.44
C SER A 219 -31.08 2.32 -10.80
N SER A 220 -29.79 2.25 -11.12
CA SER A 220 -29.30 1.42 -12.22
C SER A 220 -28.54 0.22 -11.66
N VAL A 221 -29.34 -0.81 -11.34
CA VAL A 221 -29.13 -2.21 -11.71
C VAL A 221 -27.74 -2.81 -11.42
N VAL A 222 -27.65 -3.46 -10.25
CA VAL A 222 -26.85 -4.67 -10.08
C VAL A 222 -27.48 -5.75 -10.95
N LYS A 223 -26.77 -6.25 -11.97
CA LYS A 223 -27.07 -7.57 -12.54
C LYS A 223 -26.13 -8.58 -11.90
N GLU A 224 -26.72 -9.39 -11.02
CA GLU A 224 -26.19 -10.69 -10.62
C GLU A 224 -25.87 -11.51 -11.88
N LEU A 225 -24.63 -11.99 -11.97
CA LEU A 225 -24.28 -13.13 -12.79
C LEU A 225 -24.45 -14.36 -11.90
N ASP A 226 -25.61 -14.99 -12.04
CA ASP A 226 -25.85 -16.35 -11.56
C ASP A 226 -26.39 -17.16 -12.75
N ARG A 227 -25.47 -17.93 -13.37
CA ARG A 227 -25.59 -19.09 -14.27
C ARG A 227 -24.51 -19.11 -15.35
#